data_AF-A0A954QWZ5-F1
#
_entry.id   AF-A0A954QWZ5-F1
#
_cell.length_a   1.000
_cell.length_b   1.000
_cell.length_c   1.000
_cell.angle_alpha   90.00
_cell.angle_beta   90.00
_cell.angle_gamma   90.00
#
_symmetry.space_group_name_H-M   'P 1'
#
loop_
_entity.id
_entity.type
_entity.pdbx_description
1 polymer ?
#
loop_
_entity_poly.entity_id
_entity_poly.type
_entity_poly.pdbx_seq_one_letter_code
_entity_poly.pdbx_strand_id
1 'polypeptide(L)'
;MSSPPVETWIAEARDGAAEPLGQLLQLYRNYLTVLATTQFDARLQRRLNPSDLVQEAMLSAHRDFRQFRGGTERELLGWLRQVLINCLHHAIETHVKARKRDVRCEVSLEQLNNRMDQSAMRLGQVLADAGSSPSARSHQRERSVALADQLAKLRPQYRDVIVLRNLQGLSFEEIAARMDRKPGAVRMLWLRAIEKLKQVYEPTE
;
A
#
# COMPACT_ATOMS: atom_id res chain seq x y z
N MET A 1 -20.92 -18.29 7.15
CA MET A 1 -20.67 -17.67 8.46
C MET A 1 -20.05 -16.32 8.18
N SER A 2 -20.69 -15.22 8.55
CA SER A 2 -20.14 -13.88 8.33
C SER A 2 -18.82 -13.75 9.10
N SER A 3 -17.76 -13.27 8.45
CA SER A 3 -16.52 -12.93 9.17
C SER A 3 -16.86 -11.95 10.29
N PRO A 4 -16.31 -12.12 11.50
CA PRO A 4 -16.54 -11.19 12.60
C PRO A 4 -16.01 -9.79 12.22
N PRO A 5 -16.57 -8.73 12.83
CA PRO A 5 -16.07 -7.37 12.63
C PRO A 5 -14.58 -7.26 12.95
N VAL A 6 -13.86 -6.42 12.20
CA VAL A 6 -12.42 -6.18 12.38
C VAL A 6 -12.10 -5.79 13.83
N GLU A 7 -12.98 -5.00 14.46
CA GLU A 7 -12.86 -4.56 15.85
C GLU A 7 -12.83 -5.73 16.84
N THR A 8 -13.58 -6.80 16.56
CA THR A 8 -13.57 -8.02 17.39
C THR A 8 -12.21 -8.71 17.31
N TRP A 9 -11.67 -8.87 16.11
CA TRP A 9 -10.32 -9.44 15.95
C TRP A 9 -9.24 -8.56 16.58
N ILE A 10 -9.40 -7.22 16.56
CA ILE A 10 -8.47 -6.31 17.24
C ILE A 10 -8.50 -6.57 18.76
N ALA A 11 -9.69 -6.71 19.35
CA ALA A 11 -9.84 -7.00 20.77
C ALA A 11 -9.22 -8.36 21.14
N GLU A 12 -9.56 -9.42 20.41
CA GLU A 12 -9.04 -10.77 20.66
C GLU A 12 -7.51 -10.85 20.49
N ALA A 13 -6.97 -10.21 19.46
CA ALA A 13 -5.53 -10.14 19.23
C ALA A 13 -4.81 -9.41 20.38
N ARG A 14 -5.45 -8.40 21.00
CA ARG A 14 -4.88 -7.68 22.15
C ARG A 14 -4.86 -8.52 23.42
N ASP A 15 -5.84 -9.41 23.58
CA ASP A 15 -5.88 -10.39 24.67
C ASP A 15 -4.87 -11.55 24.49
N GLY A 16 -4.11 -11.54 23.39
CA GLY A 16 -3.00 -12.44 23.14
C GLY A 16 -3.31 -13.59 22.18
N ALA A 17 -4.49 -13.60 21.54
CA ALA A 17 -4.82 -14.58 20.54
C ALA A 17 -3.99 -14.37 19.25
N ALA A 18 -3.19 -15.36 18.88
CA ALA A 18 -2.29 -15.26 17.73
C ALA A 18 -3.01 -15.38 16.37
N GLU A 19 -4.08 -16.17 16.30
CA GLU A 19 -4.84 -16.43 15.08
C GLU A 19 -5.59 -15.18 14.56
N PRO A 20 -6.35 -14.43 15.38
CA PRO A 20 -6.98 -13.18 14.96
C PRO A 20 -5.97 -12.14 14.44
N LEU A 21 -4.80 -12.05 15.07
CA LEU A 21 -3.74 -11.16 14.60
C LEU A 21 -3.22 -11.57 13.21
N GLY A 22 -3.00 -12.87 12.99
CA GLY A 22 -2.60 -13.38 11.68
C GLY A 22 -3.64 -13.07 10.59
N GLN A 23 -4.92 -13.27 10.90
CA GLN A 23 -6.03 -12.96 9.99
C GLN A 23 -6.13 -11.46 9.67
N LEU A 24 -5.98 -10.60 10.68
CA LEU A 24 -5.93 -9.14 10.50
C LEU A 24 -4.77 -8.72 9.58
N LEU A 25 -3.54 -9.19 9.85
CA LEU A 25 -2.39 -8.81 9.04
C LEU A 25 -2.53 -9.30 7.59
N GLN A 26 -3.13 -10.48 7.40
CA GLN A 26 -3.42 -11.00 6.07
C GLN A 26 -4.47 -10.16 5.32
N LEU A 27 -5.50 -9.67 6.02
CA LEU A 27 -6.52 -8.78 5.46
C LEU A 27 -5.88 -7.49 4.91
N TYR A 28 -4.91 -6.90 5.62
CA TYR A 28 -4.26 -5.66 5.19
C TYR A 28 -3.02 -5.86 4.31
N ARG A 29 -2.64 -7.10 3.98
CA ARG A 29 -1.42 -7.39 3.21
C ARG A 29 -1.42 -6.72 1.84
N ASN A 30 -2.53 -6.79 1.11
CA ASN A 30 -2.63 -6.19 -0.23
C ASN A 30 -2.54 -4.67 -0.17
N TYR A 31 -3.19 -4.06 0.82
CA TYR A 31 -3.10 -2.64 1.10
C TYR A 31 -1.65 -2.20 1.35
N LEU A 32 -0.94 -2.89 2.25
CA LEU A 32 0.47 -2.61 2.54
C LEU A 32 1.36 -2.84 1.30
N THR A 33 1.06 -3.83 0.47
CA THR A 33 1.79 -4.10 -0.77
C THR A 33 1.66 -2.96 -1.77
N VAL A 34 0.46 -2.41 -1.94
CA VAL A 34 0.25 -1.26 -2.81
C VAL A 34 1.01 -0.04 -2.26
N LEU A 35 0.89 0.27 -0.98
CA LEU A 35 1.60 1.38 -0.35
C LEU A 35 3.13 1.23 -0.42
N ALA A 36 3.66 0.05 -0.16
CA ALA A 36 5.08 -0.24 -0.30
C ALA A 36 5.53 0.05 -1.73
N THR A 37 4.78 -0.45 -2.73
CA THR A 37 5.12 -0.25 -4.15
C THR A 37 5.13 1.22 -4.54
N THR A 38 4.27 2.07 -3.97
CA THR A 38 4.29 3.52 -4.27
C THR A 38 5.52 4.24 -3.74
N GLN A 39 6.21 3.70 -2.72
CA GLN A 39 7.42 4.32 -2.19
C GLN A 39 8.70 3.95 -2.95
N PHE A 40 8.63 2.98 -3.87
CA PHE A 40 9.81 2.47 -4.54
C PHE A 40 10.02 3.23 -5.85
N ASP A 41 11.11 3.98 -5.94
CA ASP A 41 11.62 4.58 -7.17
C ASP A 41 12.56 3.61 -7.92
N ALA A 42 13.15 4.02 -9.04
CA ALA A 42 13.98 3.13 -9.86
C ALA A 42 15.29 2.73 -9.16
N ARG A 43 15.73 3.54 -8.18
CA ARG A 43 16.95 3.30 -7.42
C ARG A 43 16.69 2.29 -6.32
N LEU A 44 15.57 2.41 -5.61
CA LEU A 44 15.20 1.52 -4.52
C LEU A 44 14.86 0.10 -5.03
N GLN A 45 14.15 -0.01 -6.17
CA GLN A 45 13.82 -1.29 -6.78
C GLN A 45 15.04 -2.15 -7.17
N ARG A 46 16.20 -1.54 -7.42
CA ARG A 46 17.43 -2.29 -7.72
C ARG A 46 18.05 -2.95 -6.48
N ARG A 47 17.63 -2.53 -5.28
CA ARG A 47 18.28 -2.92 -4.01
C ARG A 47 17.34 -3.61 -3.05
N LEU A 48 16.04 -3.37 -3.18
CA LEU A 48 14.98 -3.87 -2.32
C LEU A 48 13.78 -4.28 -3.17
N ASN A 49 13.02 -5.24 -2.66
CA ASN A 49 11.74 -5.64 -3.23
C ASN A 49 10.59 -5.16 -2.30
N PRO A 50 9.52 -4.56 -2.84
CA PRO A 50 8.33 -4.22 -2.04
C PRO A 50 7.75 -5.39 -1.25
N SER A 51 7.80 -6.62 -1.78
CA SER A 51 7.33 -7.82 -1.08
C SER A 51 8.14 -8.10 0.19
N ASP A 52 9.45 -7.95 0.13
CA ASP A 52 10.34 -8.20 1.27
C ASP A 52 10.09 -7.17 2.37
N LEU A 53 9.88 -5.91 1.98
CA LEU A 53 9.51 -4.85 2.91
C LEU A 53 8.17 -5.12 3.59
N VAL A 54 7.16 -5.60 2.85
CA VAL A 54 5.85 -5.95 3.43
C VAL A 54 5.98 -7.12 4.39
N GLN A 55 6.79 -8.13 4.07
CA GLN A 55 7.04 -9.24 4.98
C GLN A 55 7.70 -8.76 6.28
N GLU A 56 8.74 -7.93 6.19
CA GLU A 56 9.38 -7.32 7.36
C GLU A 56 8.40 -6.49 8.19
N ALA A 57 7.53 -5.71 7.53
CA ALA A 57 6.50 -4.92 8.20
C ALA A 57 5.47 -5.80 8.90
N MET A 58 5.05 -6.92 8.31
CA MET A 58 4.14 -7.87 8.95
C MET A 58 4.78 -8.55 10.16
N LEU A 59 6.06 -8.92 10.08
CA LEU A 59 6.81 -9.51 11.20
C LEU A 59 6.99 -8.50 12.34
N SER A 60 7.37 -7.27 12.02
CA SER A 60 7.48 -6.17 12.99
C SER A 60 6.13 -5.85 13.62
N ALA A 61 5.05 -5.80 12.82
CA ALA A 61 3.71 -5.63 13.35
C ALA A 61 3.33 -6.78 14.30
N HIS A 62 3.57 -8.03 13.92
CA HIS A 62 3.27 -9.17 14.79
C HIS A 62 4.01 -9.10 16.13
N ARG A 63 5.31 -8.75 16.11
CA ARG A 63 6.14 -8.59 17.31
C ARG A 63 5.66 -7.43 18.19
N ASP A 64 5.36 -6.29 17.59
CA ASP A 64 5.12 -5.04 18.29
C ASP A 64 3.63 -4.81 18.59
N PHE A 65 2.73 -5.72 18.15
CA PHE A 65 1.28 -5.60 18.31
C PHE A 65 0.84 -5.42 19.78
N ARG A 66 1.56 -6.02 20.73
CA ARG A 66 1.27 -5.85 22.18
C ARG A 66 1.37 -4.38 22.65
N GLN A 67 2.07 -3.53 21.90
CA GLN A 67 2.21 -2.10 22.20
C GLN A 67 1.09 -1.27 21.56
N PHE A 68 0.32 -1.84 20.62
CA PHE A 68 -0.79 -1.16 19.98
C PHE A 68 -1.95 -0.97 20.97
N ARG A 69 -2.41 0.28 21.12
CA ARG A 69 -3.47 0.66 22.08
C ARG A 69 -4.80 1.02 21.43
N GLY A 70 -4.88 1.03 20.10
CA GLY A 70 -6.11 1.36 19.38
C GLY A 70 -7.17 0.26 19.52
N GLY A 71 -8.41 0.62 19.19
CA GLY A 71 -9.56 -0.28 19.19
C GLY A 71 -10.35 -0.26 17.87
N THR A 72 -9.97 0.61 16.94
CA THR A 72 -10.68 0.78 15.67
C THR A 72 -9.81 0.38 14.48
N GLU A 73 -10.44 -0.08 13.39
CA GLU A 73 -9.74 -0.34 12.12
C GLU A 73 -8.91 0.87 11.65
N ARG A 74 -9.44 2.09 11.86
CA ARG A 74 -8.76 3.33 11.50
C ARG A 74 -7.41 3.50 12.20
N GLU A 75 -7.38 3.21 13.49
CA GLU A 75 -6.16 3.28 14.31
C GLU A 75 -5.18 2.19 13.90
N LEU A 76 -5.69 0.99 13.64
CA LEU A 76 -4.88 -0.13 13.16
C LEU A 76 -4.21 0.21 11.82
N LEU A 77 -4.95 0.72 10.84
CA LEU A 77 -4.40 1.14 9.55
C LEU A 77 -3.35 2.25 9.69
N GLY A 78 -3.57 3.20 10.61
CA GLY A 78 -2.57 4.24 10.92
C GLY A 78 -1.28 3.64 11.49
N TRP A 79 -1.42 2.72 12.44
CA TRP A 79 -0.29 2.04 13.05
C TRP A 79 0.47 1.14 12.06
N LEU A 80 -0.23 0.35 11.23
CA LEU A 80 0.37 -0.48 10.18
C LEU A 80 1.14 0.36 9.15
N ARG A 81 0.61 1.54 8.77
CA ARG A 81 1.36 2.50 7.93
C ARG A 81 2.64 2.96 8.62
N GLN A 82 2.58 3.28 9.92
CA GLN A 82 3.78 3.68 10.66
C GLN A 82 4.82 2.56 10.74
N VAL A 83 4.39 1.32 10.98
CA VAL A 83 5.28 0.15 10.96
C VAL A 83 5.96 0.02 9.59
N LEU A 84 5.21 0.15 8.50
CA LEU A 84 5.75 0.11 7.14
C LEU A 84 6.77 1.24 6.87
N ILE A 85 6.48 2.47 7.33
CA ILE A 85 7.40 3.62 7.23
C ILE A 85 8.70 3.34 7.98
N ASN A 86 8.61 2.81 9.20
CA ASN A 86 9.77 2.49 10.02
C ASN A 86 10.64 1.40 9.35
N CYS A 87 10.02 0.36 8.80
CA CYS A 87 10.73 -0.69 8.06
C CYS A 87 11.39 -0.12 6.80
N LEU A 88 10.71 0.76 6.06
CA LEU A 88 11.24 1.38 4.86
C LEU A 88 12.44 2.26 5.19
N HIS A 89 12.33 3.09 6.23
CA HIS A 89 13.41 3.93 6.69
C HIS A 89 14.63 3.08 7.08
N HIS A 90 14.44 2.05 7.90
CA HIS A 90 15.51 1.14 8.28
C HIS A 90 16.16 0.45 7.07
N ALA A 91 15.35 -0.01 6.10
CA ALA A 91 15.86 -0.63 4.89
C ALA A 91 16.66 0.36 4.02
N ILE A 92 16.23 1.63 3.94
CA ILE A 92 16.98 2.71 3.27
C ILE A 92 18.30 2.98 4.01
N GLU A 93 18.31 3.03 5.33
CA GLU A 93 19.54 3.25 6.09
C GLU A 93 20.53 2.10 5.92
N THR A 94 20.07 0.87 6.13
CA THR A 94 20.90 -0.33 6.09
C THR A 94 21.38 -0.64 4.68
N HIS A 95 20.51 -0.58 3.68
CA HIS A 95 20.89 -0.96 2.33
C HIS A 95 21.36 0.25 1.52
N VAL A 96 20.75 1.42 1.64
CA VAL A 96 21.11 2.58 0.80
C VAL A 96 22.28 3.39 1.37
N LYS A 97 22.27 3.71 2.67
CA LYS A 97 23.28 4.58 3.30
C LYS A 97 24.56 3.85 3.71
N ALA A 98 24.51 2.56 4.06
CA ALA A 98 25.69 1.80 4.51
C ALA A 98 26.83 1.69 3.48
N ARG A 99 26.59 1.99 2.18
CA ARG A 99 27.62 1.96 1.13
C ARG A 99 28.10 3.33 0.64
N LYS A 100 27.43 4.45 0.97
CA LYS A 100 27.91 5.81 0.68
C LYS A 100 27.29 6.81 1.67
N ARG A 101 28.14 7.49 2.45
CA ARG A 101 27.78 8.67 3.28
C ARG A 101 27.43 9.85 2.38
N ASP A 102 26.31 9.77 1.67
CA ASP A 102 25.80 10.87 0.86
C ASP A 102 24.60 11.48 1.58
N VAL A 103 24.81 12.64 2.20
CA VAL A 103 23.81 13.42 2.96
C VAL A 103 22.57 13.73 2.10
N ARG A 104 22.72 13.72 0.76
CA ARG A 104 21.61 13.89 -0.19
C ARG A 104 20.62 12.72 -0.21
N CYS A 105 20.93 11.61 0.47
CA CYS A 105 20.09 10.41 0.57
C CYS A 105 19.36 10.30 1.93
N GLU A 106 19.45 11.31 2.79
CA GLU A 106 18.64 11.38 4.00
C GLU A 106 17.20 11.74 3.63
N VAL A 107 16.38 10.71 3.36
CA VAL A 107 14.93 10.90 3.32
C VAL A 107 14.47 10.97 4.77
N SER A 108 13.92 12.11 5.19
CA SER A 108 13.41 12.25 6.54
C SER A 108 12.19 11.34 6.76
N LEU A 109 12.04 10.80 7.98
CA LEU A 109 10.85 10.03 8.36
C LEU A 109 9.56 10.81 8.09
N GLU A 110 9.57 12.12 8.31
CA GLU A 110 8.45 13.01 8.03
C GLU A 110 8.09 13.05 6.54
N GLN A 111 9.07 13.13 5.65
CA GLN A 111 8.84 13.09 4.21
C GLN A 111 8.27 11.74 3.76
N LEU A 112 8.75 10.63 4.32
CA LEU A 112 8.19 9.30 4.05
C LEU A 112 6.73 9.20 4.53
N ASN A 113 6.44 9.72 5.73
CA ASN A 113 5.08 9.73 6.26
C ASN A 113 4.13 10.50 5.32
N ASN A 114 4.51 11.72 4.94
CA ASN A 114 3.70 12.56 4.06
C ASN A 114 3.44 11.91 2.69
N ARG A 115 4.45 11.27 2.09
CA ARG A 115 4.30 10.54 0.81
C ARG A 115 3.39 9.31 0.94
N MET A 116 3.48 8.60 2.06
CA MET A 116 2.67 7.41 2.30
C MET A 116 1.20 7.77 2.54
N ASP A 117 0.93 8.83 3.31
CA ASP A 117 -0.42 9.34 3.52
C ASP A 117 -1.05 9.83 2.21
N GLN A 118 -0.29 10.54 1.36
CA GLN A 118 -0.76 10.93 0.02
C GLN A 118 -1.06 9.71 -0.85
N SER A 119 -0.23 8.67 -0.80
CA SER A 119 -0.46 7.42 -1.54
C SER A 119 -1.75 6.71 -1.09
N ALA A 120 -1.97 6.62 0.22
CA ALA A 120 -3.18 6.04 0.78
C ALA A 120 -4.43 6.84 0.38
N MET A 121 -4.35 8.18 0.36
CA MET A 121 -5.44 9.04 -0.10
C MET A 121 -5.76 8.83 -1.57
N ARG A 122 -4.74 8.88 -2.45
CA ARG A 122 -4.90 8.65 -3.90
C ARG A 122 -5.48 7.28 -4.18
N LEU A 123 -5.07 6.26 -3.43
CA LEU A 123 -5.59 4.91 -3.57
C LEU A 123 -7.11 4.88 -3.39
N GLY A 124 -7.64 5.44 -2.31
CA GLY A 124 -9.10 5.49 -2.15
C GLY A 124 -9.83 6.32 -3.23
N GLN A 125 -9.13 7.16 -4.00
CA GLN A 125 -9.72 8.06 -5.02
C GLN A 125 -9.68 7.49 -6.44
N VAL A 126 -8.94 6.41 -6.71
CA VAL A 126 -8.75 5.90 -8.10
C VAL A 126 -10.07 5.60 -8.82
N LEU A 127 -11.14 5.27 -8.09
CA LEU A 127 -12.46 4.97 -8.63
C LEU A 127 -13.58 5.88 -8.09
N ALA A 128 -13.25 6.90 -7.29
CA ALA A 128 -14.26 7.79 -6.73
C ALA A 128 -14.64 8.88 -7.77
N ASP A 129 -15.93 9.05 -8.01
CA ASP A 129 -16.44 10.22 -8.74
C ASP A 129 -16.03 11.51 -8.01
N ALA A 130 -15.74 12.56 -8.79
CA ALA A 130 -15.25 13.83 -8.30
C ALA A 130 -16.31 14.57 -7.45
N GLY A 131 -16.39 14.27 -6.15
CA GLY A 131 -17.39 14.93 -5.29
C GLY A 131 -17.44 14.55 -3.81
N SER A 132 -16.38 14.06 -3.18
CA SER A 132 -16.46 13.57 -1.79
C SER A 132 -16.12 14.62 -0.73
N SER A 133 -17.07 14.90 0.18
CA SER A 133 -16.98 15.84 1.31
C SER A 133 -16.14 15.31 2.50
N PRO A 134 -15.83 16.11 3.54
CA PRO A 134 -14.98 15.70 4.68
C PRO A 134 -15.45 14.45 5.45
N SER A 135 -16.74 14.15 5.48
CA SER A 135 -17.30 12.92 6.08
C SER A 135 -16.92 11.65 5.30
N ALA A 136 -16.50 11.79 4.04
CA ALA A 136 -16.00 10.67 3.22
C ALA A 136 -14.65 10.12 3.70
N ARG A 137 -13.90 10.81 4.56
CA ARG A 137 -12.57 10.36 5.03
C ARG A 137 -12.59 9.04 5.79
N SER A 138 -13.69 8.67 6.44
CA SER A 138 -13.84 7.35 7.08
C SER A 138 -14.04 6.26 6.04
N HIS A 139 -15.00 6.47 5.13
CA HIS A 139 -15.24 5.59 3.97
C HIS A 139 -14.03 5.45 3.05
N GLN A 140 -13.19 6.48 2.97
CA GLN A 140 -12.00 6.49 2.11
C GLN A 140 -10.97 5.42 2.48
N ARG A 141 -10.86 5.07 3.77
CA ARG A 141 -9.89 4.08 4.25
C ARG A 141 -10.35 2.66 3.91
N GLU A 142 -11.60 2.35 4.18
CA GLU A 142 -12.25 1.10 3.76
C GLU A 142 -12.15 0.92 2.24
N ARG A 143 -12.44 1.98 1.46
CA ARG A 143 -12.26 1.98 -0.01
C ARG A 143 -10.83 1.69 -0.45
N SER A 144 -9.83 2.22 0.26
CA SER A 144 -8.44 2.01 -0.10
C SER A 144 -7.98 0.55 0.12
N VAL A 145 -8.49 -0.12 1.16
CA VAL A 145 -8.25 -1.54 1.40
C VAL A 145 -8.97 -2.38 0.34
N ALA A 146 -10.26 -2.14 0.14
CA ALA A 146 -11.07 -2.86 -0.85
C ALA A 146 -10.50 -2.73 -2.28
N LEU A 147 -10.04 -1.54 -2.67
CA LEU A 147 -9.40 -1.34 -3.96
C LEU A 147 -8.06 -2.08 -4.06
N ALA A 148 -7.26 -2.10 -3.00
CA ALA A 148 -6.01 -2.86 -2.99
C ALA A 148 -6.27 -4.36 -3.21
N ASP A 149 -7.35 -4.90 -2.64
CA ASP A 149 -7.78 -6.27 -2.87
C ASP A 149 -8.22 -6.52 -4.31
N GLN A 150 -8.96 -5.59 -4.94
CA GLN A 150 -9.31 -5.72 -6.35
C GLN A 150 -8.07 -5.63 -7.26
N LEU A 151 -7.14 -4.73 -6.95
CA LEU A 151 -5.85 -4.62 -7.66
C LEU A 151 -5.03 -5.91 -7.55
N ALA A 152 -5.10 -6.62 -6.42
CA ALA A 152 -4.40 -7.89 -6.22
C ALA A 152 -4.95 -9.02 -7.10
N LYS A 153 -6.21 -8.96 -7.53
CA LYS A 153 -6.83 -9.91 -8.47
C LYS A 153 -6.42 -9.67 -9.93
N LEU A 154 -5.86 -8.50 -10.24
CA LEU A 154 -5.40 -8.19 -11.60
C LEU A 154 -4.07 -8.88 -11.91
N ARG A 155 -3.82 -9.07 -13.21
CA ARG A 155 -2.49 -9.50 -13.68
C ARG A 155 -1.42 -8.50 -13.23
N PRO A 156 -0.19 -8.93 -12.86
CA PRO A 156 0.84 -8.04 -12.34
C PRO A 156 1.06 -6.78 -13.19
N GLN A 157 1.15 -6.93 -14.51
CA GLN A 157 1.36 -5.82 -15.45
C GLN A 157 0.22 -4.79 -15.44
N TYR A 158 -1.02 -5.21 -15.17
CA TYR A 158 -2.18 -4.32 -15.07
C TYR A 158 -2.18 -3.56 -13.75
N ARG A 159 -1.89 -4.26 -12.64
CA ARG A 159 -1.72 -3.63 -11.34
C ARG A 159 -0.60 -2.60 -11.39
N ASP A 160 0.56 -2.96 -11.94
CA ASP A 160 1.74 -2.11 -11.96
C ASP A 160 1.47 -0.83 -12.77
N VAL A 161 0.88 -0.93 -13.96
CA VAL A 161 0.58 0.27 -14.77
C VAL A 161 -0.42 1.20 -14.09
N ILE A 162 -1.41 0.67 -13.34
CA ILE A 162 -2.36 1.48 -12.56
C ILE A 162 -1.64 2.15 -11.39
N VAL A 163 -0.83 1.40 -10.63
CA VAL A 163 -0.09 1.95 -9.49
C VAL A 163 0.85 3.07 -9.94
N LEU A 164 1.62 2.84 -11.01
CA LEU A 164 2.57 3.84 -11.52
C LEU A 164 1.84 5.08 -12.07
N ARG A 165 0.73 4.90 -12.79
CA ARG A 165 0.00 6.03 -13.40
C ARG A 165 -0.83 6.81 -12.39
N ASN A 166 -1.64 6.12 -11.59
CA ASN A 166 -2.68 6.74 -10.76
C ASN A 166 -2.19 7.07 -9.35
N LEU A 167 -1.27 6.27 -8.79
CA LEU A 167 -0.81 6.48 -7.41
C LEU A 167 0.51 7.25 -7.38
N GLN A 168 1.47 6.86 -8.20
CA GLN A 168 2.76 7.57 -8.30
C GLN A 168 2.69 8.81 -9.20
N GLY A 169 1.71 8.90 -10.11
CA GLY A 169 1.51 10.06 -10.97
C GLY A 169 2.47 10.13 -12.16
N LEU A 170 3.13 9.02 -12.50
CA LEU A 170 4.11 8.99 -13.58
C LEU A 170 3.46 9.20 -14.96
N SER A 171 4.20 9.83 -15.87
CA SER A 171 3.87 9.92 -17.29
C SER A 171 3.98 8.57 -17.99
N PHE A 172 3.30 8.41 -19.13
CA PHE A 172 3.41 7.17 -19.91
C PHE A 172 4.84 6.89 -20.40
N GLU A 173 5.68 7.91 -20.54
CA GLU A 173 7.09 7.78 -20.91
C GLU A 173 7.93 7.23 -19.76
N GLU A 174 7.77 7.76 -18.55
CA GLU A 174 8.45 7.24 -17.36
C GLU A 174 8.01 5.81 -17.04
N ILE A 175 6.72 5.51 -17.19
CA ILE A 175 6.20 4.15 -17.02
C ILE A 175 6.78 3.21 -18.07
N ALA A 176 6.87 3.65 -19.33
CA ALA A 176 7.48 2.90 -20.42
C ALA A 176 8.93 2.55 -20.13
N ALA A 177 9.74 3.51 -19.67
CA ALA A 177 11.12 3.26 -19.26
C ALA A 177 11.20 2.27 -18.08
N ARG A 178 10.26 2.35 -17.13
CA ARG A 178 10.25 1.49 -15.94
C ARG A 178 9.77 0.06 -16.22
N MET A 179 8.85 -0.10 -17.15
CA MET A 179 8.29 -1.40 -17.54
C MET A 179 9.02 -2.05 -18.72
N ASP A 180 10.09 -1.41 -19.22
CA ASP A 180 10.83 -1.79 -20.43
C ASP A 180 9.90 -2.01 -21.65
N ARG A 181 9.09 -0.98 -21.96
CA ARG A 181 8.07 -1.00 -23.01
C ARG A 181 8.05 0.30 -23.80
N LYS A 182 7.35 0.29 -24.94
CA LYS A 182 7.07 1.52 -25.72
C LYS A 182 5.92 2.32 -25.07
N PRO A 183 5.96 3.67 -25.06
CA PRO A 183 4.91 4.51 -24.49
C PRO A 183 3.49 4.20 -25.00
N GLY A 184 3.34 3.97 -26.31
CA GLY A 184 2.05 3.60 -26.90
C GLY A 184 1.51 2.27 -26.37
N ALA A 185 2.38 1.28 -26.13
CA ALA A 185 2.00 0.00 -25.56
C ALA A 185 1.55 0.14 -24.10
N VAL A 186 2.20 1.01 -23.33
CA VAL A 186 1.81 1.31 -21.95
C VAL A 186 0.44 2.00 -21.89
N ARG A 187 0.15 2.94 -22.80
CA ARG A 187 -1.16 3.59 -22.86
C ARG A 187 -2.29 2.58 -23.10
N MET A 188 -2.10 1.67 -24.06
CA MET A 188 -3.06 0.59 -24.32
C MET A 188 -3.17 -0.39 -23.15
N LEU A 189 -2.04 -0.71 -22.49
CA LEU A 189 -2.02 -1.55 -21.30
C LEU A 189 -2.83 -0.91 -20.16
N TRP A 190 -2.66 0.38 -19.93
CA TRP A 190 -3.37 1.13 -18.89
C TRP A 190 -4.88 1.16 -19.16
N LEU A 191 -5.31 1.43 -20.39
CA LEU A 191 -6.75 1.41 -20.74
C LEU A 191 -7.38 0.04 -20.44
N ARG A 192 -6.74 -1.04 -20.88
CA ARG A 192 -7.18 -2.42 -20.59
C ARG A 192 -7.17 -2.74 -19.10
N ALA A 193 -6.18 -2.23 -18.38
CA ALA A 193 -6.08 -2.41 -16.94
C ALA A 193 -7.22 -1.73 -16.19
N ILE A 194 -7.59 -0.50 -16.57
CA ILE A 194 -8.73 0.24 -16.00
C ILE A 194 -10.06 -0.45 -16.32
N GLU A 195 -10.26 -0.89 -17.57
CA GLU A 195 -11.45 -1.66 -17.94
C GLU A 195 -11.55 -2.95 -17.13
N LYS A 196 -10.44 -3.67 -16.97
CA LYS A 196 -10.43 -4.90 -16.15
C LYS A 196 -10.66 -4.62 -14.67
N LEU A 197 -10.12 -3.51 -14.15
CA LEU A 197 -10.35 -3.08 -12.78
C LEU A 197 -11.84 -2.79 -12.55
N LYS A 198 -12.52 -2.10 -13.48
CA LYS A 198 -13.96 -1.85 -13.41
C LYS A 198 -14.77 -3.15 -13.35
N GLN A 199 -14.47 -4.13 -14.20
CA GLN A 199 -15.14 -5.44 -14.19
C GLN A 199 -14.96 -6.21 -12.88
N VAL A 200 -13.82 -6.03 -12.20
CA VAL A 200 -13.52 -6.71 -10.94
C VAL A 200 -14.07 -5.93 -9.73
N TYR A 201 -14.26 -4.62 -9.89
CA TYR A 201 -14.80 -3.73 -8.88
C TYR A 201 -16.33 -3.67 -8.89
N GLU A 202 -16.98 -3.90 -10.04
CA GLU A 202 -18.42 -4.12 -10.09
C GLU A 202 -18.76 -5.32 -9.19
N PRO A 203 -19.54 -5.11 -8.11
CA PRO A 203 -20.12 -6.24 -7.43
C PRO A 203 -20.93 -6.98 -8.49
N THR A 204 -20.67 -8.27 -8.64
CA THR A 204 -21.59 -9.15 -9.35
C THR A 204 -22.91 -9.09 -8.58
N GLU A 205 -23.82 -8.25 -9.04
CA GLU A 205 -25.26 -8.42 -8.86
C GLU A 205 -25.79 -9.32 -9.98
#